data_AF-A0A927SYW5-F1
#
_entry.id   AF-A0A927SYW5-F1
#
_cell.length_a   1.000
_cell.length_b   1.000
_cell.length_c   1.000
_cell.angle_alpha   90.00
_cell.angle_beta   90.00
_cell.angle_gamma   90.00
#
_symmetry.space_group_name_H-M   'P 1'
#
loop_
_entity.id
_entity.type
_entity.pdbx_description
1 polymer ?
#
loop_
_entity_poly.entity_id
_entity_poly.type
_entity_poly.pdbx_seq_one_letter_code
_entity_poly.pdbx_strand_id
1 'polypeptide(L)' 'FDAYKEEYCDMVSSGIVDPTKVTRSALQNAASIASIILTTESVVSDKKEENPAPAAPAGMGGMY' A
#
# COMPACT_ATOMS: atom_id res chain seq x y z
N PHE A 1 -8.56 -15.89 20.64
CA PHE A 1 -7.87 -15.16 21.71
C PHE A 1 -8.40 -13.74 21.67
N ASP A 2 -9.08 -13.31 22.72
CA ASP A 2 -9.51 -11.92 22.85
C ASP A 2 -8.30 -11.10 23.34
N ALA A 3 -7.72 -10.30 22.45
CA ALA A 3 -6.54 -9.52 22.76
C ALA A 3 -6.80 -8.37 23.74
N TYR A 4 -8.06 -7.93 23.92
CA TYR A 4 -8.40 -6.88 24.87
C TYR A 4 -8.45 -7.38 26.32
N LYS A 5 -8.85 -8.65 26.50
CA LYS A 5 -8.96 -9.30 27.82
C LYS A 5 -7.82 -10.28 28.14
N GLU A 6 -7.01 -10.61 27.14
CA GLU A 6 -5.93 -11.60 27.21
C GLU A 6 -6.41 -13.02 27.54
N GLU A 7 -7.59 -13.40 27.06
CA GLU A 7 -8.23 -14.67 27.37
C GLU A 7 -8.55 -15.49 26.11
N TYR A 8 -8.57 -16.81 26.25
CA TYR A 8 -9.06 -17.70 25.20
C TYR A 8 -10.59 -17.80 25.29
N CYS A 9 -11.25 -17.49 24.19
CA CYS A 9 -12.71 -17.51 24.07
C CYS A 9 -13.15 -18.02 22.70
N ASP A 10 -14.42 -18.39 22.58
CA ASP A 10 -15.09 -18.59 21.30
C ASP A 10 -15.36 -17.23 20.64
N MET A 11 -14.75 -16.97 19.48
CA MET A 11 -14.74 -15.63 18.87
C MET A 11 -16.10 -15.23 18.27
N VAL A 12 -16.90 -16.20 17.83
CA VAL A 12 -18.24 -15.94 17.30
C VAL A 12 -19.20 -15.57 18.42
N SER A 13 -19.22 -16.37 19.49
CA SER A 13 -20.08 -16.13 20.66
C SER A 13 -19.71 -14.84 21.40
N SER A 14 -18.43 -14.44 21.38
CA SER A 14 -17.98 -13.17 21.96
C SER A 14 -18.20 -11.95 21.06
N GLY A 15 -18.72 -12.14 19.84
CA GLY A 15 -19.00 -11.06 18.89
C GLY A 15 -17.75 -10.49 18.19
N ILE A 16 -16.59 -11.15 18.31
CA ILE A 16 -15.35 -10.77 17.65
C ILE A 16 -15.35 -11.40 16.25
N VAL A 17 -16.10 -10.77 15.33
CA VAL A 17 -16.30 -11.26 13.98
C VAL A 17 -15.92 -10.22 12.93
N ASP A 18 -15.23 -10.66 11.89
CA ASP A 18 -14.90 -9.84 10.73
C ASP A 18 -15.73 -10.27 9.52
N PRO A 19 -16.15 -9.34 8.64
CA PRO A 19 -16.83 -9.71 7.40
C PRO A 19 -15.92 -10.56 6.51
N THR A 20 -16.41 -11.69 6.02
CA THR A 20 -15.64 -12.64 5.19
C THR A 20 -14.94 -11.96 4.00
N LYS A 21 -15.58 -10.95 3.40
CA LYS A 21 -15.01 -10.18 2.30
C LYS A 21 -13.71 -9.46 2.71
N VAL A 22 -13.64 -8.91 3.91
CA VAL A 22 -12.50 -8.12 4.38
C VAL A 22 -11.28 -9.01 4.54
N THR A 23 -11.39 -10.12 5.28
CA THR A 23 -10.27 -11.06 5.50
C THR A 23 -9.77 -11.64 4.18
N ARG A 24 -10.68 -12.03 3.28
CA ARG A 24 -10.31 -12.56 1.96
C ARG A 24 -9.58 -11.51 1.12
N SER A 25 -10.12 -10.30 1.01
CA SER A 25 -9.53 -9.23 0.21
C SER A 25 -8.18 -8.77 0.76
N ALA A 26 -8.04 -8.69 2.09
CA ALA A 26 -6.76 -8.36 2.72
C ALA A 26 -5.66 -9.37 2.35
N LEU A 27 -5.95 -10.67 2.49
CA LEU A 27 -5.01 -11.73 2.12
C LEU A 27 -4.67 -11.69 0.62
N GLN A 28 -5.67 -11.59 -0.25
CA GLN A 28 -5.47 -11.57 -1.70
C GLN A 28 -4.59 -10.39 -2.14
N ASN A 29 -4.85 -9.20 -1.62
CA ASN A 29 -4.07 -8.01 -1.96
C ASN A 29 -2.63 -8.11 -1.45
N ALA A 30 -2.44 -8.58 -0.20
CA ALA A 30 -1.12 -8.77 0.37
C ALA A 30 -0.30 -9.80 -0.43
N ALA A 31 -0.89 -10.96 -0.73
CA ALA A 31 -0.24 -12.00 -1.52
C ALA A 31 0.10 -11.51 -2.94
N SER A 32 -0.78 -10.72 -3.56
CA SER A 32 -0.54 -10.14 -4.89
C SER A 32 0.71 -9.26 -4.91
N ILE A 33 0.83 -8.32 -3.96
CA ILE A 33 1.99 -7.41 -3.90
C ILE A 33 3.25 -8.17 -3.52
N ALA A 34 3.17 -9.08 -2.55
CA ALA A 34 4.31 -9.91 -2.15
C ALA A 34 4.86 -10.70 -3.34
N SER A 35 3.98 -11.29 -4.17
CA SER A 35 4.40 -12.06 -5.35
C SER A 35 5.16 -11.19 -6.36
N ILE A 36 4.68 -9.97 -6.63
CA ILE A 36 5.35 -9.02 -7.54
C ILE A 36 6.74 -8.67 -7.00
N ILE A 37 6.82 -8.28 -5.72
CA ILE A 37 8.08 -7.87 -5.09
C ILE A 37 9.10 -9.01 -5.07
N LEU A 38 8.68 -10.22 -4.71
CA LEU A 38 9.58 -11.39 -4.64
C LEU A 38 10.20 -11.76 -6.00
N THR A 39 9.52 -11.45 -7.10
CA THR A 39 10.01 -11.71 -8.46
C THR A 39 10.73 -10.52 -9.10
N THR A 40 10.85 -9.39 -8.40
CA THR A 40 11.50 -8.19 -8.92
C THR A 40 13.01 -8.27 -8.70
N GLU A 41 13.76 -8.60 -9.76
CA GLU A 41 15.23 -8.73 -9.71
C GLU A 41 15.97 -7.38 -9.76
N SER A 42 15.32 -6.31 -10.24
CA SER A 42 15.92 -4.97 -10.29
C SER A 42 14.86 -3.87 -10.25
N VAL A 43 15.24 -2.70 -9.73
CA VAL A 43 14.39 -1.51 -9.70
C VAL A 43 15.19 -0.34 -10.25
N VAL A 44 14.63 0.37 -11.23
CA VAL A 44 15.18 1.62 -11.74
C VAL A 44 14.42 2.77 -11.08
N SER A 45 15.14 3.71 -10.49
CA SER A 45 14.58 4.90 -9.87
C SER A 45 15.24 6.16 -10.41
N ASP A 46 14.51 7.27 -10.38
CA ASP A 46 15.05 8.57 -10.74
C ASP A 46 16.10 9.00 -9.71
N LYS A 47 17.25 9.47 -10.21
CA LYS A 47 18.27 10.07 -9.35
C LYS A 47 17.72 11.37 -8.80
N LYS A 48 17.75 11.51 -7.47
CA LYS A 48 17.40 12.78 -6.82
C LYS A 48 18.28 13.91 -7.35
N GLU A 49 17.67 14.94 -7.92
CA GLU A 49 18.37 16.16 -8.34
C GLU A 49 18.77 16.96 -7.09
N GLU A 50 20.03 17.38 -7.01
CA GLU A 50 20.51 18.24 -5.91
C GLU A 50 20.02 19.68 -6.04
N ASN A 51 19.76 20.14 -7.27
CA ASN A 51 19.22 21.46 -7.57
C ASN A 51 18.09 21.30 -8.59
N PRO A 52 16.82 21.17 -8.17
CA PRO A 52 15.71 21.12 -9.09
C PRO A 52 15.75 22.37 -9.97
N ALA A 53 15.78 22.18 -11.29
CA ALA A 53 15.74 23.31 -12.22
C ALA A 53 14.52 24.17 -11.88
N PRO A 54 14.68 25.51 -11.74
CA PRO A 54 13.53 26.37 -11.44
C PRO A 54 12.49 26.15 -12.52
N ALA A 55 11.25 25.84 -12.09
CA ALA A 55 10.13 25.61 -12.99
C ALA A 55 10.08 26.75 -14.01
N ALA A 56 10.24 26.40 -15.29
CA ALA A 56 10.21 27.40 -16.36
C ALA A 56 8.89 28.18 -16.25
N PRO A 57 8.91 29.53 -16.27
CA PRO A 57 7.67 30.30 -16.24
C PRO A 57 6.74 29.82 -17.35
N ALA A 58 5.56 29.34 -16.95
CA ALA A 58 4.49 29.02 -17.88
C ALA A 58 4.01 30.34 -18.51
N GLY A 59 4.62 30.72 -19.62
CA GLY A 59 4.24 31.93 -20.35
C GLY A 59 5.42 32.60 -21.02
N MET A 60 5.79 32.12 -22.21
CA MET A 60 6.20 32.99 -23.32
C MET A 60 6.32 32.13 -24.58
N GLY A 61 5.25 32.09 -25.39
CA GLY A 61 5.26 31.32 -26.62
C GLY A 61 3.98 31.31 -27.44
N GLY A 62 3.05 32.23 -27.18
CA GLY A 62 2.19 32.71 -28.26
C GLY A 62 2.98 33.79 -29.00
N MET A 63 3.40 33.52 -30.23
CA MET A 63 3.39 34.40 -31.41
C MET A 63 4.26 33.81 -32.53
N TYR A 64 3.61 33.67 -33.69
CA TYR A 64 4.06 33.20 -35.02
C TYR A 64 4.00 31.69 -35.26
#